data_AF-A0A515CTJ9-F1
#
_entry.id   AF-A0A515CTJ9-F1
#
_cell.length_a   1.000
_cell.length_b   1.000
_cell.length_c   1.000
_cell.angle_alpha   90.00
_cell.angle_beta   90.00
_cell.angle_gamma   90.00
#
_symmetry.space_group_name_H-M   'P 1'
#
loop_
_entity.id
_entity.type
_entity.pdbx_description
1 polymer ?
#
loop_
_entity_poly.entity_id
_entity_poly.type
_entity_poly.pdbx_seq_one_letter_code
_entity_poly.pdbx_strand_id
1 'polypeptide(L)'
;MDVSLLVSSLSLITSVTAIVATYFINRKVDSENTKRKEFNELAEPIVEYLEQMEIYWRSDGHYVFSPMFWDERVNKIKRRLTPRQAKKFTTLVKNFDEAFSVASSNRDTKSCAILVKCSEKLRYFLKVR
;
A
#
# COMPACT_ATOMS: atom_id res chain seq x y z
N MET A 1 -45.28 -26.88 -26.77
CA MET A 1 -43.97 -26.87 -26.09
C MET A 1 -44.26 -26.56 -24.63
N ASP A 2 -44.02 -27.50 -23.72
CA ASP A 2 -44.46 -27.38 -22.33
C ASP A 2 -43.65 -26.33 -21.59
N VAL A 3 -44.33 -25.50 -20.81
CA VAL A 3 -43.72 -24.42 -20.01
C VAL A 3 -42.63 -24.97 -19.08
N SER A 4 -42.75 -26.22 -18.60
CA SER A 4 -41.74 -26.86 -17.76
C SER A 4 -40.42 -27.15 -18.49
N LEU A 5 -40.47 -27.47 -19.79
CA LEU A 5 -39.30 -27.69 -20.64
C LEU A 5 -38.56 -26.36 -20.89
N LEU A 6 -39.30 -25.27 -21.05
CA LEU A 6 -38.75 -23.92 -21.15
C LEU A 6 -38.08 -23.48 -19.85
N VAL A 7 -38.75 -23.66 -18.70
CA VAL A 7 -38.19 -23.29 -17.40
C VAL A 7 -36.94 -24.14 -17.07
N SER A 8 -36.96 -25.44 -17.39
CA SER A 8 -35.84 -26.34 -17.14
C SER A 8 -34.62 -26.04 -18.02
N SER A 9 -34.84 -25.63 -19.27
CA SER A 9 -33.75 -25.21 -20.17
C SER A 9 -33.16 -23.87 -19.74
N LEU A 10 -34.00 -22.91 -19.34
CA LEU A 10 -33.57 -21.63 -18.75
C LEU A 10 -32.77 -21.83 -17.47
N SER A 11 -33.22 -22.69 -16.55
CA SER A 11 -32.52 -22.96 -15.30
C SER A 11 -31.16 -23.64 -15.52
N LEU A 12 -31.05 -24.51 -16.52
CA LEU A 12 -29.79 -25.16 -16.87
C LEU A 12 -28.80 -24.15 -17.47
N ILE A 13 -29.26 -23.25 -18.33
CA ILE A 13 -28.44 -22.17 -18.91
C ILE A 13 -27.95 -21.20 -17.83
N THR A 14 -28.82 -20.79 -16.89
CA THR A 14 -28.41 -19.91 -15.78
C THR A 14 -27.44 -20.60 -14.82
N SER A 15 -27.61 -21.89 -14.58
CA SER A 15 -26.70 -22.68 -13.73
C SER A 15 -25.30 -22.78 -14.35
N VAL A 16 -25.22 -23.11 -15.64
CA VAL A 16 -23.94 -23.21 -16.36
C VAL A 16 -23.24 -21.85 -16.42
N THR A 17 -23.97 -20.78 -16.74
CA THR A 17 -23.40 -19.43 -16.78
C THR A 17 -22.95 -18.93 -15.41
N ALA A 18 -23.67 -19.26 -14.33
CA ALA A 18 -23.28 -18.93 -12.96
C ALA A 18 -21.96 -19.61 -12.57
N ILE A 19 -21.80 -20.91 -12.86
CA ILE A 19 -20.56 -21.66 -12.56
C ILE A 19 -19.35 -21.03 -13.26
N VAL A 20 -19.50 -20.70 -14.55
CA VAL A 20 -18.45 -20.05 -15.34
C VAL A 20 -18.12 -18.67 -14.77
N ALA A 21 -19.12 -17.87 -14.46
CA ALA A 21 -18.93 -16.53 -13.88
C ALA A 21 -18.21 -16.61 -12.52
N THR A 22 -18.64 -17.50 -11.62
CA THR A 22 -18.00 -17.70 -10.31
C THR A 22 -16.55 -18.13 -10.44
N TYR A 23 -16.23 -19.02 -11.39
CA TYR A 23 -14.85 -19.44 -11.64
C TYR A 23 -13.94 -18.26 -12.06
N PHE A 24 -14.40 -17.43 -13.00
CA PHE A 24 -13.64 -16.25 -13.42
C PHE A 24 -13.49 -15.19 -12.32
N ILE A 25 -14.55 -14.98 -11.54
CA ILE A 25 -14.53 -14.05 -10.39
C ILE A 25 -13.52 -14.55 -9.35
N ASN A 26 -13.61 -15.80 -8.91
CA ASN A 26 -12.70 -16.36 -7.90
C ASN A 26 -11.24 -16.29 -8.35
N ARG A 27 -10.95 -16.69 -9.60
CA ARG A 27 -9.58 -16.62 -10.13
C ARG A 27 -9.03 -15.19 -10.18
N LYS A 28 -9.88 -14.21 -10.51
CA LYS A 28 -9.50 -12.79 -10.49
C LYS A 28 -9.23 -12.31 -9.06
N VAL A 29 -10.09 -12.68 -8.11
CA VAL A 29 -9.95 -12.33 -6.69
C VAL A 29 -8.66 -12.91 -6.10
N ASP A 30 -8.33 -14.17 -6.38
CA ASP A 30 -7.10 -14.81 -5.89
C ASP A 30 -5.84 -14.13 -6.45
N SER A 31 -5.86 -13.76 -7.74
CA SER A 31 -4.76 -13.01 -8.36
C SER A 31 -4.57 -11.63 -7.72
N GLU A 32 -5.66 -10.92 -7.43
CA GLU A 32 -5.60 -9.61 -6.78
C GLU A 32 -5.11 -9.72 -5.35
N ASN A 33 -5.57 -10.72 -4.58
CA ASN A 33 -5.10 -10.97 -3.21
C ASN A 33 -3.60 -11.28 -3.17
N THR A 34 -3.10 -12.10 -4.10
CA THR A 34 -1.67 -12.42 -4.19
C THR A 34 -0.84 -11.14 -4.44
N LYS A 35 -1.29 -10.29 -5.38
CA LYS A 35 -0.61 -9.01 -5.68
C LYS A 35 -0.63 -8.05 -4.49
N ARG A 36 -1.72 -8.00 -3.71
CA ARG A 36 -1.80 -7.18 -2.48
C ARG A 36 -0.85 -7.71 -1.42
N LYS A 37 -0.82 -9.03 -1.21
CA LYS A 37 0.09 -9.66 -0.25
C LYS A 37 1.55 -9.36 -0.58
N GLU A 38 1.97 -9.57 -1.83
CA GLU A 38 3.35 -9.27 -2.24
C GLU A 38 3.68 -7.77 -2.18
N PHE A 39 2.70 -6.89 -2.39
CA PHE A 39 2.90 -5.44 -2.20
C PHE A 39 3.11 -5.11 -0.72
N ASN A 40 2.27 -5.66 0.15
CA ASN A 40 2.35 -5.45 1.60
C ASN A 40 3.66 -6.00 2.16
N GLU A 41 4.11 -7.18 1.74
CA GLU A 41 5.42 -7.73 2.12
C GLU A 41 6.60 -6.79 1.79
N LEU A 42 6.49 -6.01 0.71
CA LEU A 42 7.52 -5.02 0.35
C LEU A 42 7.36 -3.69 1.10
N ALA A 43 6.12 -3.30 1.38
CA ALA A 43 5.78 -2.04 2.03
C ALA A 43 5.97 -2.08 3.55
N GLU A 44 5.70 -3.24 4.19
CA GLU A 44 5.72 -3.43 5.64
C GLU A 44 7.02 -2.95 6.28
N PRO A 45 8.22 -3.29 5.76
CA PRO A 45 9.47 -2.86 6.38
C PRO A 45 9.67 -1.33 6.36
N ILE A 46 9.09 -0.64 5.38
CA ILE A 46 9.11 0.84 5.34
C ILE A 46 8.09 1.39 6.35
N VAL A 47 6.92 0.78 6.44
CA VAL A 47 5.88 1.18 7.39
C VAL A 47 6.36 1.00 8.84
N GLU A 48 6.93 -0.15 9.18
CA GLU A 48 7.49 -0.44 10.50
C GLU A 48 8.57 0.56 10.88
N TYR A 49 9.50 0.87 9.96
CA TYR A 49 10.52 1.88 10.19
C TYR A 49 9.91 3.25 10.51
N LEU A 50 8.92 3.69 9.73
CA LEU A 50 8.23 4.96 9.92
C LEU A 50 7.44 5.01 11.23
N GLU A 51 6.90 3.88 11.67
CA GLU A 51 6.22 3.73 12.97
C GLU A 51 7.19 3.77 14.13
N GLN A 52 8.31 3.05 14.05
CA GLN A 52 9.35 3.08 15.07
C GLN A 52 9.87 4.51 15.29
N MET A 53 10.14 5.25 14.22
CA MET A 53 10.56 6.66 14.31
C MET A 53 9.52 7.53 15.06
N GLU A 54 8.24 7.31 14.81
CA GLU A 54 7.18 8.05 15.49
C GLU A 54 7.06 7.64 16.97
N ILE A 55 7.21 6.35 17.28
CA ILE A 55 7.18 5.87 18.66
C ILE A 55 8.29 6.53 19.48
N TYR A 56 9.53 6.54 18.98
CA TYR A 56 10.65 7.21 19.66
C TYR A 56 10.41 8.71 19.86
N TRP A 57 9.81 9.37 18.86
CA TRP A 57 9.42 10.78 18.99
C TRP A 57 8.40 10.99 20.12
N ARG A 58 7.38 10.14 20.20
CA ARG A 58 6.29 10.26 21.20
C ARG A 58 6.71 9.82 22.60
N SER A 59 7.62 8.86 22.74
CA SER A 59 8.04 8.32 24.04
C SER A 59 9.07 9.20 24.75
N ASP A 60 10.13 9.59 24.05
CA ASP A 60 11.31 10.20 24.68
C ASP A 60 11.56 11.66 24.24
N GLY A 61 10.74 12.19 23.32
CA GLY A 61 10.95 13.53 22.75
C GLY A 61 12.22 13.64 21.90
N HIS A 62 12.88 12.51 21.64
CA HIS A 62 14.12 12.43 20.88
C HIS A 62 13.91 11.62 19.61
N TYR A 63 14.35 12.17 18.47
CA TYR A 63 14.40 11.43 17.22
C TYR A 63 15.69 10.60 17.14
N VAL A 64 15.53 9.31 16.90
CA VAL A 64 16.63 8.45 16.44
C VAL A 64 16.69 8.57 14.92
N PHE A 65 17.58 9.43 14.43
CA PHE A 65 17.84 9.60 13.00
C PHE A 65 18.79 8.51 12.52
N SER A 66 18.25 7.31 12.28
CA SER A 66 19.00 6.27 11.59
C SER A 66 18.84 6.44 10.08
N PRO A 67 19.90 6.48 9.27
CA PRO A 67 19.75 6.42 7.84
C PRO A 67 19.16 5.06 7.45
N MET A 68 18.00 5.06 6.79
CA MET A 68 17.43 3.85 6.19
C MET A 68 17.90 3.75 4.75
N PHE A 69 18.53 2.64 4.37
CA PHE A 69 18.85 2.36 2.97
C PHE A 69 17.60 1.84 2.25
N TRP A 70 16.76 2.80 1.85
CA TRP A 70 15.45 2.55 1.26
C TRP A 70 15.41 2.53 -0.27
N ASP A 71 16.48 2.91 -0.98
CA ASP A 71 16.48 3.01 -2.45
C ASP A 71 16.04 1.71 -3.15
N GLU A 72 16.55 0.57 -2.70
CA GLU A 72 16.19 -0.72 -3.29
C GLU A 72 14.70 -1.05 -3.02
N ARG A 73 14.21 -0.80 -1.81
CA ARG A 73 12.81 -1.07 -1.42
C ARG A 73 11.84 -0.13 -2.13
N VAL A 74 12.17 1.16 -2.18
CA VAL A 74 11.42 2.19 -2.93
C VAL A 74 11.32 1.81 -4.40
N ASN A 75 12.42 1.35 -5.01
CA ASN A 75 12.42 0.92 -6.40
C ASN A 75 11.57 -0.35 -6.63
N LYS A 76 11.64 -1.33 -5.73
CA LYS A 76 10.79 -2.54 -5.78
C LYS A 76 9.31 -2.19 -5.68
N ILE A 77 8.94 -1.28 -4.78
CA ILE A 77 7.55 -0.79 -4.63
C ILE A 77 7.12 -0.05 -5.89
N LYS A 78 7.95 0.88 -6.40
CA LYS A 78 7.65 1.69 -7.59
C LYS A 78 7.31 0.86 -8.82
N ARG A 79 8.02 -0.27 -9.03
CA ARG A 79 7.75 -1.20 -10.15
C ARG A 79 6.35 -1.85 -10.10
N ARG A 80 5.71 -1.89 -8.92
CA ARG A 80 4.38 -2.47 -8.69
C ARG A 80 3.26 -1.41 -8.65
N LEU A 81 3.61 -0.14 -8.78
CA LEU A 81 2.66 0.97 -8.83
C LEU A 81 2.29 1.29 -10.28
N THR A 82 1.06 1.78 -10.50
CA THR A 82 0.73 2.43 -11.78
C THR A 82 1.58 3.70 -11.96
N PRO A 83 1.83 4.19 -13.18
CA PRO A 83 2.66 5.38 -13.40
C PRO A 83 2.22 6.60 -12.59
N ARG A 84 0.91 6.81 -12.46
CA ARG A 84 0.33 7.90 -11.66
C ARG A 84 0.65 7.75 -10.16
N GLN A 85 0.52 6.53 -9.63
CA GLN A 85 0.83 6.22 -8.24
C GLN A 85 2.34 6.26 -7.98
N ALA A 86 3.16 5.77 -8.91
CA ALA A 86 4.61 5.84 -8.83
C ALA A 86 5.09 7.29 -8.73
N LYS A 87 4.50 8.20 -9.50
CA LYS A 87 4.79 9.64 -9.41
C LYS A 87 4.43 10.19 -8.02
N LYS A 88 3.20 9.91 -7.55
CA LYS A 88 2.76 10.34 -6.20
C LYS A 88 3.66 9.78 -5.09
N PHE A 89 4.01 8.50 -5.17
CA PHE A 89 4.89 7.83 -4.20
C PHE A 89 6.28 8.45 -4.20
N THR A 90 6.87 8.69 -5.37
CA THR A 90 8.19 9.35 -5.49
C THR A 90 8.18 10.74 -4.85
N THR A 91 7.11 11.51 -5.03
CA THR A 91 6.95 12.81 -4.35
C THR A 91 6.85 12.65 -2.83
N LEU A 92 6.11 11.67 -2.32
CA LEU A 92 6.00 11.43 -0.88
C LEU A 92 7.33 11.02 -0.25
N VAL A 93 8.07 10.13 -0.91
CA VAL A 93 9.43 9.71 -0.51
C VAL A 93 10.35 10.93 -0.47
N LYS A 94 10.40 11.71 -1.55
CA LYS A 94 11.22 12.93 -1.62
C LYS A 94 10.90 13.95 -0.52
N ASN A 95 9.61 14.19 -0.26
CA ASN A 95 9.18 15.11 0.80
C ASN A 95 9.59 14.60 2.19
N PHE A 96 9.61 13.28 2.39
CA PHE A 96 10.11 12.69 3.63
C PHE A 96 11.62 12.83 3.73
N ASP A 97 12.39 12.52 2.67
CA ASP A 97 13.85 12.71 2.62
C ASP A 97 14.24 14.14 3.00
N GLU A 98 13.59 15.12 2.39
CA GLU A 98 13.82 16.55 2.65
C GLU A 98 13.49 16.89 4.12
N ALA A 99 12.33 16.44 4.62
CA ALA A 99 11.94 16.67 6.01
C ALA A 99 12.89 15.99 7.01
N PHE A 100 13.40 14.80 6.67
CA PHE A 100 14.35 14.06 7.49
C PHE A 100 15.69 14.78 7.54
N SER A 101 16.20 15.25 6.40
CA SER A 101 17.43 16.03 6.32
C SER A 101 17.34 17.31 7.15
N VAL A 102 16.22 18.03 7.07
CA VAL A 102 15.98 19.24 7.87
C VAL A 102 15.88 18.92 9.36
N ALA A 103 15.07 17.93 9.75
CA ALA A 103 14.86 17.58 11.16
C ALA A 103 16.13 16.97 11.82
N SER A 104 16.94 16.23 11.06
CA SER A 104 18.20 15.68 11.55
C SER A 104 19.24 16.79 11.79
N SER A 105 19.24 17.83 10.95
CA SER A 105 20.11 19.00 11.06
C SER A 105 19.62 19.99 12.13
N ASN A 106 18.30 20.18 12.23
CA ASN A 106 17.65 21.11 13.14
C ASN A 106 16.56 20.36 13.93
N ARG A 107 16.93 19.95 15.15
CA ARG A 107 16.12 19.06 16.00
C ARG A 107 15.01 19.80 16.76
N ASP A 108 14.51 20.91 16.20
CA ASP A 108 13.45 21.67 16.81
C ASP A 108 12.08 20.99 16.60
N THR A 109 11.14 21.30 17.49
CA THR A 109 9.82 20.65 17.51
C THR A 109 9.05 20.87 16.19
N LYS A 110 9.29 21.99 15.49
CA LYS A 110 8.61 22.31 14.24
C LYS A 110 9.12 21.44 13.08
N SER A 111 10.44 21.29 12.93
CA SER A 111 11.01 20.43 11.88
C SER A 111 10.64 18.97 12.10
N CYS A 112 10.70 18.51 13.35
CA CYS A 112 10.24 17.18 13.75
C CYS A 112 8.75 16.96 13.44
N ALA A 113 7.87 17.93 13.71
CA ALA A 113 6.44 17.82 13.39
C ALA A 113 6.18 17.71 11.87
N ILE A 114 6.97 18.38 11.04
CA ILE A 114 6.89 18.25 9.58
C ILE A 114 7.27 16.83 9.15
N LEU A 115 8.34 16.26 9.73
CA LEU A 115 8.77 14.89 9.48
C LEU A 115 7.68 13.87 9.86
N VAL A 116 7.04 14.01 11.02
CA VAL A 116 5.89 13.15 11.42
C VAL A 116 4.79 13.20 10.36
N LYS A 117 4.40 14.41 9.93
CA LYS A 117 3.34 14.59 8.93
C LYS A 117 3.69 13.97 7.58
N CYS A 118 4.96 14.04 7.16
CA CYS A 118 5.43 13.37 5.95
C CYS A 118 5.42 11.84 6.11
N SER A 119 5.86 11.32 7.26
CA SER A 119 5.79 9.90 7.63
C SER A 119 4.37 9.36 7.57
N GLU A 120 3.39 10.05 8.18
CA GLU A 120 1.97 9.67 8.16
C GLU A 120 1.41 9.56 6.74
N LYS A 121 1.69 10.56 5.89
CA LYS A 121 1.22 10.55 4.49
C LYS A 121 1.81 9.39 3.69
N LEU A 122 3.08 9.08 3.93
CA LEU A 122 3.78 7.97 3.27
C LEU A 122 3.23 6.62 3.74
N ARG A 123 3.05 6.43 5.06
CA ARG A 123 2.41 5.22 5.63
C ARG A 123 0.99 5.04 5.12
N TYR A 124 0.19 6.10 5.11
CA TYR A 124 -1.18 6.04 4.59
C TYR A 124 -1.20 5.59 3.12
N PHE A 125 -0.29 6.10 2.29
CA PHE A 125 -0.18 5.66 0.91
C PHE A 125 0.17 4.16 0.80
N LEU A 126 1.03 3.66 1.69
CA LEU A 126 1.48 2.27 1.70
C LEU A 126 0.44 1.29 2.26
N LYS A 127 -0.39 1.70 3.23
CA LYS A 127 -1.40 0.84 3.88
C LYS A 127 -2.73 0.70 3.13
N VAL A 128 -3.08 1.63 2.25
CA VAL A 128 -4.42 1.72 1.64
C VAL A 128 -4.61 0.77 0.43
N ARG A 129 -3.81 -0.30 0.30
CA ARG A 129 -3.78 -1.10 -0.95
C ARG A 129 -4.08 -2.59 -0.80
#